data_AF-A0A956KBZ3-F1
#
_entry.id   AF-A0A956KBZ3-F1
#
_cell.length_a   1.000
_cell.length_b   1.000
_cell.length_c   1.000
_cell.angle_alpha   90.00
_cell.angle_beta   90.00
_cell.angle_gamma   90.00
#
_symmetry.space_group_name_H-M   'P 1'
#
loop_
_entity.id
_entity.type
_entity.pdbx_description
1 polymer ?
#
loop_
_entity_poly.entity_id
_entity_poly.type
_entity_poly.pdbx_seq_one_letter_code
_entity_poly.pdbx_strand_id
1 'polypeptide(L)'
;MPRLKTCALALLLAFSGACDSGPSEEEKKAADEAAAKKAAEEKEKEEAIAKRAEKRKQEKEAKEAEEAKIKAAVEAVAVIPEGAKLPKDLGKACDAVAEAHDGFVKRQYEGEEFLEKWEGGLKGTQLPMTKVQCNQGNSIKIAVCQKNALDNAGPELKEQIPDLYRTCVDKYADKGGDAGAIKAKPG
;
A
#
# COMPACT_ATOMS: atom_id res chain seq x y z
N MET A 1 31.97 -21.02 1.71
CA MET A 1 33.40 -20.73 1.95
C MET A 1 33.64 -20.69 3.45
N PRO A 2 34.33 -21.68 4.04
CA PRO A 2 34.69 -21.66 5.46
C PRO A 2 36.16 -21.22 5.65
N ARG A 3 36.49 -20.90 6.91
CA ARG A 3 37.82 -20.72 7.56
C ARG A 3 38.22 -19.27 7.86
N LEU A 4 38.36 -18.98 9.15
CA LEU A 4 39.63 -18.64 9.81
C LEU A 4 39.37 -18.71 11.34
N LYS A 5 39.83 -19.76 12.03
CA LYS A 5 41.16 -19.95 12.67
C LYS A 5 41.24 -19.34 14.08
N THR A 6 41.11 -20.26 15.03
CA THR A 6 41.66 -20.32 16.39
C THR A 6 42.99 -19.60 16.60
N CYS A 7 43.05 -18.78 17.65
CA CYS A 7 44.19 -18.44 18.52
C CYS A 7 43.59 -17.85 19.81
N ALA A 8 44.10 -18.00 21.02
CA ALA A 8 45.00 -18.95 21.65
C ALA A 8 44.71 -18.74 23.15
N LEU A 9 44.57 -19.84 23.87
CA LEU A 9 44.46 -19.87 25.32
C LEU A 9 45.81 -19.42 25.91
N ALA A 10 45.84 -18.36 26.72
CA ALA A 10 46.98 -18.02 27.54
C ALA A 10 46.52 -17.87 28.99
N LEU A 11 46.84 -18.93 29.74
CA LEU A 11 46.72 -19.10 31.18
C LEU A 11 47.62 -18.08 31.90
N LEU A 12 47.07 -17.31 32.84
CA LEU A 12 47.85 -16.66 33.89
C LEU A 12 47.13 -16.84 35.23
N LEU A 13 47.47 -17.96 35.88
CA LEU A 13 47.26 -18.22 37.30
C LEU A 13 48.24 -17.34 38.10
N ALA A 14 47.72 -16.58 39.05
CA ALA A 14 48.20 -16.48 40.44
C ALA A 14 47.82 -15.13 41.06
N PHE A 15 46.78 -15.12 41.90
CA PHE A 15 46.81 -14.33 43.13
C PHE A 15 45.98 -15.05 44.20
N SER A 16 46.66 -15.91 44.95
CA SER A 16 46.20 -16.41 46.24
C SER A 16 46.36 -15.27 47.25
N GLY A 17 45.30 -14.49 47.43
CA GLY A 17 45.15 -13.56 48.54
C GLY A 17 43.91 -13.95 49.33
N ALA A 18 44.09 -14.75 50.37
CA ALA A 18 43.12 -14.84 51.44
C ALA A 18 43.11 -13.48 52.17
N CYS A 19 42.10 -12.67 51.90
CA CYS A 19 41.73 -11.52 52.71
C CYS A 19 40.21 -11.60 52.94
N ASP A 20 39.89 -12.11 54.11
CA ASP A 20 38.58 -12.08 54.74
C ASP A 20 38.21 -10.62 55.03
N SER A 21 37.60 -9.96 54.06
CA SER A 21 36.80 -8.75 54.23
C SER A 21 35.66 -8.86 53.23
N GLY A 22 34.50 -9.32 53.71
CA GLY A 22 33.28 -9.32 52.92
C GLY A 22 33.00 -7.91 52.37
N PRO A 23 32.27 -7.80 51.25
CA PRO A 23 31.91 -6.51 50.69
C PRO A 23 31.33 -5.62 51.78
N SER A 24 31.80 -4.37 51.85
CA SER A 24 31.28 -3.39 52.80
C SER A 24 29.74 -3.36 52.70
N GLU A 25 29.06 -3.13 53.81
CA GLU A 25 27.60 -3.00 53.84
C GLU A 25 27.11 -1.97 52.81
N GLU A 26 27.93 -0.97 52.48
CA GLU A 26 27.70 0.03 51.43
C GLU A 26 27.89 -0.52 49.99
N GLU A 27 28.86 -1.40 49.73
CA GLU A 27 29.05 -2.03 48.42
C GLU A 27 27.97 -3.07 48.11
N LYS A 28 27.51 -3.79 49.14
CA LYS A 28 26.41 -4.75 49.01
C LYS A 28 25.09 -4.03 48.71
N LYS A 29 24.83 -2.91 49.40
CA LYS A 29 23.65 -2.06 49.18
C LYS A 29 23.65 -1.39 47.81
N ALA A 30 24.82 -0.96 47.31
CA ALA A 30 24.96 -0.43 45.95
C ALA A 30 24.75 -1.50 44.86
N ALA A 31 25.19 -2.75 45.09
CA ALA A 31 24.96 -3.87 44.17
C ALA A 31 23.48 -4.30 44.13
N ASP A 32 22.80 -4.35 45.29
CA ASP A 32 21.37 -4.65 45.39
C ASP A 32 20.50 -3.55 44.73
N GLU A 33 20.80 -2.26 44.92
CA GLU A 33 20.10 -1.17 44.23
C GLU A 33 20.31 -1.18 42.71
N ALA A 34 21.51 -1.52 42.24
CA ALA A 34 21.81 -1.63 40.82
C ALA A 34 21.09 -2.84 40.17
N ALA A 35 20.98 -3.97 40.88
CA ALA A 35 20.23 -5.14 40.44
C ALA A 35 18.71 -4.85 40.39
N ALA A 36 18.18 -4.15 41.40
CA ALA A 36 16.77 -3.74 41.44
C ALA A 36 16.41 -2.78 40.30
N LYS A 37 17.28 -1.79 40.00
CA LYS A 37 17.08 -0.87 38.86
C LYS A 37 17.12 -1.58 37.51
N LYS A 38 18.06 -2.52 37.31
CA LYS A 38 18.12 -3.32 36.07
C LYS A 38 16.87 -4.19 35.89
N ALA A 39 16.41 -4.84 36.96
CA ALA A 39 15.19 -5.65 36.93
C ALA A 39 13.94 -4.82 36.65
N ALA A 40 13.88 -3.57 37.15
CA ALA A 40 12.79 -2.64 36.84
C ALA A 40 12.84 -2.16 35.38
N GLU A 41 14.02 -1.81 34.86
CA GLU A 41 14.21 -1.43 33.45
C GLU A 41 13.91 -2.57 32.47
N GLU A 42 14.27 -3.81 32.81
CA GLU A 42 13.97 -4.98 31.98
C GLU A 42 12.47 -5.25 31.92
N LYS A 43 11.76 -5.17 33.06
CA LYS A 43 10.30 -5.27 33.09
C LYS A 43 9.62 -4.15 32.29
N GLU A 44 10.09 -2.91 32.41
CA GLU A 44 9.55 -1.79 31.65
C GLU A 44 9.78 -1.97 30.13
N LYS A 45 10.95 -2.47 29.73
CA LYS A 45 11.27 -2.79 28.34
C LYS A 45 10.41 -3.93 27.80
N GLU A 46 10.20 -5.00 28.57
CA GLU A 46 9.34 -6.12 28.18
C GLU A 46 7.88 -5.68 28.01
N GLU A 47 7.35 -4.89 28.96
CA GLU A 47 6.00 -4.33 28.85
C GLU A 47 5.85 -3.37 27.67
N ALA A 48 6.86 -2.54 27.38
CA ALA A 48 6.87 -1.65 26.22
C ALA A 48 6.92 -2.41 24.89
N ILE A 49 7.67 -3.52 24.82
CA ILE A 49 7.73 -4.39 23.64
C ILE A 49 6.39 -5.11 23.44
N ALA A 50 5.79 -5.65 24.50
CA ALA A 50 4.48 -6.30 24.44
C ALA A 50 3.38 -5.33 23.95
N LYS A 51 3.32 -4.12 24.53
CA LYS A 51 2.37 -3.07 24.11
C LYS A 51 2.57 -2.65 22.64
N ARG A 52 3.81 -2.57 22.17
CA ARG A 52 4.11 -2.25 20.75
C ARG A 52 3.71 -3.39 19.82
N ALA A 53 3.93 -4.63 20.20
CA ALA A 53 3.53 -5.80 19.40
C ALA A 53 2.00 -5.87 19.26
N GLU A 54 1.27 -5.64 20.36
CA GLU A 54 -0.19 -5.65 20.36
C GLU A 54 -0.76 -4.47 19.55
N LYS A 55 -0.21 -3.26 19.69
CA LYS A 55 -0.61 -2.11 18.87
C LYS A 55 -0.39 -2.37 17.37
N ARG A 56 0.75 -2.97 16.99
CA ARG A 56 1.03 -3.33 15.59
C ARG A 56 0.05 -4.37 15.06
N LYS A 57 -0.34 -5.35 15.89
CA LYS A 57 -1.31 -6.36 15.50
C LYS A 57 -2.68 -5.75 15.25
N GLN A 58 -3.16 -4.91 16.16
CA GLN A 58 -4.45 -4.20 16.02
C GLN A 58 -4.44 -3.26 14.81
N GLU A 59 -3.35 -2.52 14.57
CA GLU A 59 -3.22 -1.63 13.40
C GLU A 59 -3.20 -2.42 12.09
N LYS A 60 -2.55 -3.59 12.05
CA LYS A 60 -2.53 -4.47 10.87
C LYS A 60 -3.91 -5.05 10.59
N GLU A 61 -4.60 -5.55 11.61
CA GLU A 61 -5.96 -6.10 11.46
C GLU A 61 -6.95 -5.02 11.02
N ALA A 62 -6.85 -3.79 11.54
CA ALA A 62 -7.67 -2.66 11.11
C ALA A 62 -7.41 -2.27 9.65
N LYS A 63 -6.13 -2.19 9.24
CA LYS A 63 -5.74 -1.89 7.85
C LYS A 63 -6.20 -2.96 6.88
N GLU A 64 -6.01 -4.24 7.21
CA GLU A 64 -6.46 -5.36 6.37
C GLU A 64 -8.00 -5.36 6.22
N ALA A 65 -8.74 -5.05 7.29
CA ALA A 65 -10.19 -4.94 7.24
C ALA A 65 -10.66 -3.74 6.40
N GLU A 66 -9.94 -2.62 6.43
CA GLU A 66 -10.21 -1.44 5.60
C GLU A 66 -9.89 -1.71 4.13
N GLU A 67 -8.72 -2.27 3.83
CA GLU A 67 -8.32 -2.69 2.48
C GLU A 67 -9.31 -3.70 1.88
N ALA A 68 -9.79 -4.65 2.68
CA ALA A 68 -10.81 -5.61 2.24
C ALA A 68 -12.14 -4.92 1.89
N LYS A 69 -12.55 -3.90 2.65
CA LYS A 69 -13.76 -3.11 2.35
C LYS A 69 -13.60 -2.28 1.08
N ILE A 70 -12.45 -1.62 0.93
CA ILE A 70 -12.11 -0.84 -0.27
C ILE A 70 -12.12 -1.77 -1.49
N LYS A 71 -11.45 -2.91 -1.40
CA LYS A 71 -11.43 -3.90 -2.48
C LYS A 71 -12.83 -4.38 -2.85
N ALA A 72 -13.67 -4.68 -1.86
CA ALA A 72 -15.06 -5.08 -2.12
C ALA A 72 -15.87 -3.96 -2.81
N ALA A 73 -15.68 -2.70 -2.40
CA ALA A 73 -16.31 -1.55 -3.03
C ALA A 73 -15.83 -1.35 -4.48
N VAL A 74 -14.52 -1.47 -4.74
CA VAL A 74 -13.93 -1.47 -6.09
C VAL A 74 -14.55 -2.58 -6.95
N GLU A 75 -14.61 -3.81 -6.44
CA GLU A 75 -15.15 -4.95 -7.17
C GLU A 75 -16.64 -4.79 -7.50
N ALA A 76 -17.40 -4.14 -6.63
CA ALA A 76 -18.82 -3.89 -6.80
C ALA A 76 -19.11 -2.91 -7.95
N VAL A 77 -18.30 -1.85 -8.10
CA VAL A 77 -18.51 -0.84 -9.16
C VAL A 77 -17.79 -1.18 -10.46
N ALA A 78 -16.72 -1.99 -10.41
CA ALA A 78 -15.98 -2.48 -11.57
C ALA A 78 -16.74 -3.63 -12.28
N VAL A 79 -17.93 -3.34 -12.77
CA VAL A 79 -18.80 -4.25 -13.52
C VAL A 79 -19.37 -3.54 -14.75
N ILE A 80 -19.79 -4.32 -15.75
CA ILE A 80 -20.58 -3.80 -16.87
C ILE A 80 -22.05 -4.06 -16.51
N PRO A 81 -22.89 -3.03 -16.40
CA PRO A 81 -24.31 -3.21 -16.13
C PRO A 81 -24.95 -4.16 -17.14
N GLU A 82 -25.81 -5.06 -16.68
CA GLU A 82 -26.52 -5.98 -17.56
C GLU A 82 -27.38 -5.20 -18.57
N GLY A 83 -27.24 -5.52 -19.84
CA GLY A 83 -27.93 -4.79 -20.92
C GLY A 83 -27.28 -3.45 -21.31
N ALA A 84 -26.11 -3.10 -20.75
CA ALA A 84 -25.35 -1.94 -21.21
C ALA A 84 -25.04 -2.06 -22.72
N LYS A 85 -25.46 -1.05 -23.48
CA LYS A 85 -25.14 -0.97 -24.90
C LYS A 85 -23.65 -0.68 -25.05
N LEU A 86 -22.88 -1.69 -25.48
CA LEU A 86 -21.47 -1.51 -25.78
C LEU A 86 -21.33 -0.57 -27.00
N PRO A 87 -20.53 0.50 -26.89
CA PRO A 87 -20.18 1.33 -28.03
C PRO A 87 -19.58 0.48 -29.16
N LYS A 88 -19.73 0.92 -30.41
CA LYS A 88 -19.08 0.27 -31.56
C LYS A 88 -17.65 0.76 -31.81
N ASP A 89 -17.30 1.90 -31.23
CA ASP A 89 -16.04 2.58 -31.44
C ASP A 89 -15.30 2.72 -30.11
N LEU A 90 -14.08 2.19 -30.07
CA LEU A 90 -13.24 2.23 -28.88
C LEU A 90 -12.84 3.66 -28.52
N GLY A 91 -12.57 4.51 -29.51
CA GLY A 91 -12.21 5.91 -29.29
C GLY A 91 -13.29 6.65 -28.50
N LYS A 92 -14.55 6.54 -28.93
CA LYS A 92 -15.72 7.09 -28.23
C LYS A 92 -15.95 6.47 -26.86
N ALA A 93 -15.70 5.17 -26.71
CA ALA A 93 -15.79 4.53 -25.40
C ALA A 93 -14.75 5.14 -24.42
N CYS A 94 -13.51 5.34 -24.88
CA CYS A 94 -12.46 5.94 -24.07
C CYS A 94 -12.61 7.45 -23.85
N ASP A 95 -13.25 8.17 -24.77
CA ASP A 95 -13.69 9.55 -24.53
C ASP A 95 -14.69 9.60 -23.37
N ALA A 96 -15.66 8.69 -23.35
CA ALA A 96 -16.62 8.60 -22.24
C ALA A 96 -15.96 8.22 -20.90
N VAL A 97 -14.86 7.46 -20.91
CA VAL A 97 -14.06 7.20 -19.69
C VAL A 97 -13.38 8.49 -19.21
N ALA A 98 -12.79 9.27 -20.11
CA ALA A 98 -12.16 10.55 -19.73
C ALA A 98 -13.20 11.54 -19.18
N GLU A 99 -14.39 11.63 -19.79
CA GLU A 99 -15.49 12.43 -19.26
C GLU A 99 -15.97 11.94 -17.88
N ALA A 100 -16.08 10.62 -17.69
CA ALA A 100 -16.42 10.05 -16.39
C ALA A 100 -15.34 10.32 -15.34
N HIS A 101 -14.06 10.37 -15.73
CA HIS A 101 -12.96 10.71 -14.82
C HIS A 101 -13.02 12.17 -14.39
N ASP A 102 -13.29 13.10 -15.31
CA ASP A 102 -13.56 14.50 -14.97
C ASP A 102 -14.74 14.64 -14.01
N GLY A 103 -15.84 13.93 -14.32
CA GLY A 103 -17.04 13.90 -13.48
C GLY A 103 -16.75 13.33 -12.08
N PHE A 104 -15.96 12.27 -11.99
CA PHE A 104 -15.54 11.68 -10.71
C PHE A 104 -14.72 12.68 -9.89
N VAL A 105 -13.71 13.31 -10.47
CA VAL A 105 -12.89 14.31 -9.76
C VAL A 105 -13.76 15.46 -9.26
N LYS A 106 -14.65 15.99 -10.08
CA LYS A 106 -15.56 17.06 -9.68
C LYS A 106 -16.45 16.68 -8.50
N ARG A 107 -17.01 15.46 -8.50
CA ARG A 107 -17.88 14.98 -7.42
C ARG A 107 -17.10 14.70 -6.14
N GLN A 108 -15.89 14.15 -6.23
CA GLN A 108 -15.14 13.71 -5.05
C GLN A 108 -14.23 14.78 -4.44
N TYR A 109 -13.93 15.85 -5.17
CA TYR A 109 -13.07 16.94 -4.73
C TYR A 109 -13.81 18.29 -4.71
N GLU A 110 -15.15 18.28 -4.65
CA GLU A 110 -15.95 19.50 -4.53
C GLU A 110 -15.57 20.28 -3.27
N GLY A 111 -15.28 21.58 -3.42
CA GLY A 111 -14.87 22.45 -2.31
C GLY A 111 -13.41 22.31 -1.88
N GLU A 112 -12.60 21.51 -2.57
CA GLU A 112 -11.18 21.33 -2.27
C GLU A 112 -10.25 22.10 -3.21
N GLU A 113 -9.09 22.53 -2.71
CA GLU A 113 -8.00 23.17 -3.50
C GLU A 113 -7.57 22.30 -4.70
N PHE A 114 -7.76 20.99 -4.61
CA PHE A 114 -7.47 20.07 -5.71
C PHE A 114 -8.33 20.37 -6.95
N LEU A 115 -9.60 20.75 -6.79
CA LEU A 115 -10.47 21.04 -7.93
C LEU A 115 -10.04 22.31 -8.68
N GLU A 116 -9.51 23.30 -7.98
CA GLU A 116 -8.92 24.49 -8.59
C GLU A 116 -7.67 24.13 -9.40
N LYS A 117 -6.79 23.27 -8.86
CA LYS A 117 -5.62 22.75 -9.61
C LYS A 117 -6.04 21.87 -10.79
N TRP A 118 -7.11 21.11 -10.63
CA TRP A 118 -7.71 20.28 -11.67
C TRP A 118 -8.10 21.14 -12.87
N GLU A 119 -9.00 22.11 -12.66
CA GLU A 119 -9.46 23.00 -13.73
C GLU A 119 -8.37 23.98 -14.19
N GLY A 120 -7.41 24.33 -13.32
CA GLY A 120 -6.30 25.23 -13.60
C GLY A 120 -5.16 24.64 -14.45
N GLY A 121 -5.22 23.35 -14.80
CA GLY A 121 -4.28 22.78 -15.78
C GLY A 121 -4.08 21.28 -15.71
N LEU A 122 -4.29 20.63 -14.54
CA LEU A 122 -4.07 19.18 -14.43
C LEU A 122 -5.04 18.39 -15.30
N LYS A 123 -6.29 18.85 -15.45
CA LYS A 123 -7.28 18.25 -16.34
C LYS A 123 -6.78 18.11 -17.78
N GLY A 124 -6.08 19.14 -18.28
CA GLY A 124 -5.56 19.20 -19.64
C GLY A 124 -4.49 18.13 -19.94
N THR A 125 -3.82 17.60 -18.91
CA THR A 125 -2.82 16.52 -19.07
C THR A 125 -3.40 15.16 -18.68
N GLN A 126 -4.22 15.11 -17.62
CA GLN A 126 -4.73 13.87 -17.04
C GLN A 126 -5.84 13.23 -17.88
N LEU A 127 -6.74 14.01 -18.48
CA LEU A 127 -7.81 13.45 -19.33
C LEU A 127 -7.28 12.83 -20.63
N PRO A 128 -6.36 13.48 -21.37
CA PRO A 128 -5.72 12.82 -22.51
C PRO A 128 -4.97 11.55 -22.13
N MET A 129 -4.25 11.56 -21.00
CA MET A 129 -3.56 10.36 -20.52
C MET A 129 -4.54 9.23 -20.17
N THR A 130 -5.67 9.56 -19.55
CA THR A 130 -6.75 8.59 -19.28
C THR A 130 -7.26 7.97 -20.58
N LYS A 131 -7.50 8.79 -21.61
CA LYS A 131 -7.91 8.30 -22.93
C LYS A 131 -6.85 7.40 -23.55
N VAL A 132 -5.57 7.77 -23.49
CA VAL A 132 -4.46 6.95 -24.02
C VAL A 132 -4.39 5.60 -23.32
N GLN A 133 -4.46 5.56 -22.00
CA GLN A 133 -4.43 4.32 -21.21
C GLN A 133 -5.63 3.42 -21.52
N CYS A 134 -6.83 4.00 -21.62
CA CYS A 134 -8.02 3.24 -22.03
C CYS A 134 -7.85 2.63 -23.43
N ASN A 135 -7.32 3.38 -24.40
CA ASN A 135 -7.08 2.86 -25.74
C ASN A 135 -6.02 1.75 -25.76
N GLN A 136 -5.01 1.81 -24.90
CA GLN A 136 -4.01 0.74 -24.75
C GLN A 136 -4.61 -0.57 -24.22
N GLY A 137 -5.70 -0.49 -23.45
CA GLY A 137 -6.47 -1.66 -23.03
C GLY A 137 -7.19 -2.38 -24.19
N ASN A 138 -7.33 -1.72 -25.34
CA ASN A 138 -7.89 -2.24 -26.60
C ASN A 138 -9.19 -3.07 -26.45
N SER A 139 -10.05 -2.70 -25.50
CA SER A 139 -11.28 -3.44 -25.21
C SER A 139 -12.41 -2.49 -24.82
N ILE A 140 -13.49 -2.55 -25.60
CA ILE A 140 -14.71 -1.77 -25.33
C ILE A 140 -15.32 -2.18 -23.98
N LYS A 141 -15.22 -3.47 -23.61
CA LYS A 141 -15.70 -3.96 -22.31
C LYS A 141 -14.94 -3.31 -21.15
N ILE A 142 -13.61 -3.20 -21.26
CA ILE A 142 -12.78 -2.51 -20.27
C ILE A 142 -13.21 -1.04 -20.17
N ALA A 143 -13.34 -0.34 -21.29
CA ALA A 143 -13.76 1.06 -21.31
C ALA A 143 -15.15 1.28 -20.66
N VAL A 144 -16.13 0.43 -20.98
CA VAL A 144 -17.48 0.51 -20.40
C VAL A 144 -17.45 0.21 -18.89
N CYS A 145 -16.66 -0.76 -18.45
CA CYS A 145 -16.46 -1.04 -17.02
C CYS A 145 -15.83 0.16 -16.31
N GLN A 146 -14.76 0.75 -16.87
CA GLN A 146 -14.06 1.88 -16.27
C GLN A 146 -14.97 3.10 -16.14
N LYS A 147 -15.76 3.40 -17.18
CA LYS A 147 -16.79 4.44 -17.13
C LYS A 147 -17.79 4.17 -16.02
N ASN A 148 -18.35 2.96 -15.95
CA ASN A 148 -19.32 2.59 -14.92
C ASN A 148 -18.74 2.71 -13.51
N ALA A 149 -17.50 2.25 -13.32
CA ALA A 149 -16.79 2.34 -12.07
C ALA A 149 -16.65 3.80 -11.61
N LEU A 150 -16.18 4.68 -12.50
CA LEU A 150 -16.04 6.10 -12.20
C LEU A 150 -17.38 6.81 -11.96
N ASP A 151 -18.44 6.44 -12.68
CA ASP A 151 -19.77 7.02 -12.51
C ASP A 151 -20.38 6.67 -11.15
N ASN A 152 -20.08 5.49 -10.61
CA ASN A 152 -20.70 4.94 -9.39
C ASN A 152 -19.77 4.89 -8.16
N ALA A 153 -18.49 5.23 -8.32
CA ALA A 153 -17.54 5.20 -7.22
C ALA A 153 -17.86 6.28 -6.16
N GLY A 154 -17.95 5.85 -4.90
CA GLY A 154 -18.15 6.70 -3.73
C GLY A 154 -16.88 7.43 -3.26
N PRO A 155 -17.01 8.32 -2.25
CA PRO A 155 -15.89 9.08 -1.70
C PRO A 155 -14.77 8.21 -1.11
N GLU A 156 -15.09 7.01 -0.63
CA GLU A 156 -14.12 6.03 -0.15
C GLU A 156 -13.18 5.50 -1.24
N LEU A 157 -13.53 5.69 -2.52
CA LEU A 157 -12.74 5.24 -3.68
C LEU A 157 -11.95 6.38 -4.35
N LYS A 158 -11.90 7.55 -3.74
CA LYS A 158 -11.21 8.75 -4.24
C LYS A 158 -9.75 8.50 -4.66
N GLU A 159 -9.03 7.73 -3.85
CA GLU A 159 -7.63 7.36 -4.10
C GLU A 159 -7.46 6.05 -4.89
N GLN A 160 -8.57 5.41 -5.24
CA GLN A 160 -8.61 4.03 -5.76
C GLN A 160 -8.85 3.96 -7.26
N ILE A 161 -8.74 5.07 -8.00
CA ILE A 161 -8.86 5.11 -9.47
C ILE A 161 -7.95 4.05 -10.15
N PRO A 162 -6.67 3.87 -9.75
CA PRO A 162 -5.82 2.83 -10.34
C PRO A 162 -6.40 1.42 -10.16
N ASP A 163 -6.97 1.14 -8.99
CA ASP A 163 -7.55 -0.17 -8.67
C ASP A 163 -8.89 -0.40 -9.38
N LEU A 164 -9.70 0.65 -9.58
CA LEU A 164 -10.88 0.59 -10.44
C LEU A 164 -10.50 0.17 -11.87
N TYR A 165 -9.48 0.83 -12.44
CA TYR A 165 -9.03 0.52 -13.79
C TYR A 165 -8.44 -0.87 -13.90
N ARG A 166 -7.56 -1.23 -12.95
CA ARG A 166 -6.95 -2.57 -12.90
C ARG A 166 -8.01 -3.65 -12.77
N THR A 167 -9.00 -3.48 -11.90
CA THR A 167 -10.07 -4.48 -11.71
C THR A 167 -10.89 -4.66 -12.98
N CYS A 168 -11.20 -3.58 -13.71
CA CYS A 168 -11.85 -3.68 -15.01
C CYS A 168 -10.99 -4.42 -16.05
N VAL A 169 -9.68 -4.18 -16.07
CA VAL A 169 -8.74 -4.91 -16.93
C VAL A 169 -8.70 -6.39 -16.54
N ASP A 170 -8.51 -6.73 -15.27
CA ASP A 170 -8.41 -8.10 -14.79
C ASP A 170 -9.70 -8.91 -15.07
N LYS A 171 -10.88 -8.26 -15.03
CA LYS A 171 -12.17 -8.89 -15.34
C LYS A 171 -12.46 -9.04 -16.84
N TYR A 172 -12.05 -8.08 -17.67
CA TYR A 172 -12.52 -7.96 -19.05
C TYR A 172 -11.41 -7.92 -20.11
N ALA A 173 -10.15 -8.05 -19.72
CA ALA A 173 -9.08 -8.39 -20.66
C ALA A 173 -9.34 -9.82 -21.14
N ASP A 174 -9.80 -9.95 -22.39
CA ASP A 174 -9.96 -11.24 -23.02
C ASP A 174 -8.58 -11.94 -23.01
N LYS A 175 -8.46 -13.08 -22.31
CA LYS A 175 -7.21 -13.89 -22.25
C LYS A 175 -6.80 -14.51 -23.61
N GLY A 176 -7.39 -14.05 -24.72
CA GLY A 176 -7.18 -14.59 -26.06
C GLY A 176 -7.67 -13.68 -27.19
N GLY A 177 -7.89 -12.38 -26.93
CA GLY A 177 -8.10 -11.42 -28.00
C GLY A 177 -6.75 -11.04 -28.60
N ASP A 178 -6.53 -11.38 -29.87
CA ASP A 178 -5.41 -10.94 -30.69
C ASP A 178 -4.78 -9.66 -30.14
N ALA A 179 -3.57 -9.80 -29.59
CA ALA A 179 -2.58 -8.74 -29.59
C ALA A 179 -2.32 -8.42 -31.07
N GLY A 180 -3.28 -7.72 -31.67
CA GLY A 180 -3.27 -7.29 -33.04
C GLY A 180 -1.97 -6.57 -33.22
N ALA A 181 -1.15 -7.15 -34.10
CA ALA A 181 0.07 -6.61 -34.63
C ALA A 181 0.10 -5.08 -34.48
N ILE A 182 1.12 -4.59 -33.78
CA ILE A 182 1.63 -3.25 -34.00
C ILE A 182 1.78 -3.14 -35.52
N LYS A 183 0.83 -2.47 -36.20
CA LYS A 183 1.01 -2.17 -37.62
C LYS A 183 2.24 -1.27 -37.65
N ALA A 184 3.34 -1.84 -38.14
CA ALA A 184 4.57 -1.11 -38.36
C ALA A 184 4.21 0.16 -39.12
N LYS A 185 4.62 1.31 -38.57
CA LYS A 185 4.48 2.62 -39.18
C LYS A 185 5.10 2.55 -40.60
N PRO A 186 4.38 2.88 -41.68
CA PRO A 186 5.01 3.01 -42.99
C PRO A 186 6.05 4.13 -42.90
N GLY A 187 7.25 3.86 -43.43
CA GLY A 187 8.38 4.79 -43.46
C GLY A 187 8.12 6.05 -44.27
#